data_AF-A0A971T7I5-F1
#
_entry.id   AF-A0A971T7I5-F1
#
_cell.length_a   1.000
_cell.length_b   1.000
_cell.length_c   1.000
_cell.angle_alpha   90.00
_cell.angle_beta   90.00
_cell.angle_gamma   90.00
#
_symmetry.space_group_name_H-M   'P 1'
#
loop_
_entity.id
_entity.type
_entity.pdbx_description
1 polymer ?
#
loop_
_entity_poly.entity_id
_entity_poly.type
_entity_poly.pdbx_seq_one_letter_code
_entity_poly.pdbx_strand_id
1 'polypeptide(L)'
;MLRSFAGATGDGEGPGHGLVSDGSTLYGTTAEGGAQGKGTIFSIRTDGGDFTLLHESAGADGEYPWGPLILNGDALHGVTGLGGASDKGTVYSFSRAPEPTPTPVRIDFQPAEYPPLPARG
;
A
#
# COMPACT_ATOMS: atom_id res chain seq x y z
N MET A 1 -0.64 -16.68 -12.81
CA MET A 1 -0.14 -15.34 -13.21
C MET A 1 -0.96 -14.32 -12.44
N LEU A 2 -0.34 -13.40 -11.68
CA LEU A 2 -1.06 -12.41 -10.86
C LEU A 2 -1.38 -11.12 -11.61
N ARG A 3 -0.39 -10.54 -12.31
CA ARG A 3 -0.54 -9.31 -13.09
C ARG A 3 0.44 -9.29 -14.26
N SER A 4 0.03 -8.68 -15.36
CA SER A 4 0.91 -8.26 -16.46
C SER A 4 0.93 -6.73 -16.50
N PHE A 5 2.11 -6.17 -16.77
CA PHE A 5 2.31 -4.76 -17.02
C PHE A 5 2.30 -4.51 -18.54
N ALA A 6 1.69 -3.41 -18.97
CA ALA A 6 1.52 -3.02 -20.36
C ALA A 6 2.27 -1.72 -20.73
N GLY A 7 2.88 -1.04 -19.75
CA GLY A 7 3.70 0.17 -19.96
C GLY A 7 2.94 1.39 -20.50
N ALA A 8 1.62 1.43 -20.32
CA ALA A 8 0.79 2.57 -20.69
C ALA A 8 0.76 3.66 -19.60
N THR A 9 0.24 4.84 -19.93
CA THR A 9 -0.10 5.88 -18.94
C THR A 9 -0.98 5.29 -17.83
N GLY A 10 -0.55 5.42 -16.57
CA GLY A 10 -1.25 4.81 -15.44
C GLY A 10 -1.05 3.29 -15.31
N ASP A 11 0.02 2.73 -15.89
CA ASP A 11 0.50 1.37 -15.60
C ASP A 11 2.03 1.38 -15.46
N GLY A 12 2.57 0.40 -14.75
CA GLY A 12 4.01 0.24 -14.62
C GLY A 12 4.67 -0.41 -15.84
N GLU A 13 6.00 -0.28 -15.96
CA GLU A 13 6.84 -0.97 -16.95
C GLU A 13 8.17 -1.36 -16.32
N GLY A 14 8.72 -2.52 -16.71
CA GLY A 14 9.99 -2.97 -16.18
C GLY A 14 9.94 -3.10 -14.65
N PRO A 15 9.11 -4.03 -14.10
CA PRO A 15 9.09 -4.27 -12.66
C PRO A 15 10.53 -4.46 -12.16
N GLY A 16 10.89 -3.68 -11.15
CA GLY A 16 12.27 -3.52 -10.69
C GLY A 16 12.72 -4.70 -9.83
N HIS A 17 13.15 -4.38 -8.60
CA HIS A 17 13.61 -5.36 -7.63
C HIS A 17 12.44 -6.15 -7.00
N GLY A 18 12.76 -7.06 -6.07
CA GLY A 18 11.80 -7.95 -5.42
C GLY A 18 10.66 -7.23 -4.68
N LEU A 19 9.61 -7.98 -4.39
CA LEU A 19 8.43 -7.50 -3.66
C LEU A 19 8.65 -7.55 -2.15
N VAL A 20 8.00 -6.63 -1.43
CA VAL A 20 7.83 -6.72 0.01
C VAL A 20 6.38 -7.09 0.32
N SER A 21 6.18 -7.91 1.35
CA SER A 21 4.85 -8.39 1.73
C SER A 21 4.51 -7.96 3.16
N ASP A 22 3.24 -7.64 3.39
CA ASP A 22 2.66 -7.52 4.73
C ASP A 22 1.94 -8.79 5.20
N GLY A 23 1.97 -9.85 4.38
CA GLY A 23 1.28 -11.12 4.59
C GLY A 23 0.11 -11.37 3.63
N SER A 24 -0.58 -10.32 3.18
CA SER A 24 -1.76 -10.42 2.28
C SER A 24 -1.66 -9.58 1.01
N THR A 25 -0.80 -8.56 1.04
CA THR A 25 -0.56 -7.58 0.00
C THR A 25 0.92 -7.53 -0.30
N LEU A 26 1.24 -7.58 -1.60
CA LEU A 26 2.56 -7.44 -2.16
C LEU A 26 2.74 -6.00 -2.63
N TYR A 27 3.88 -5.41 -2.29
CA TYR A 27 4.28 -4.06 -2.68
C TYR A 27 5.52 -4.15 -3.56
N GLY A 28 5.54 -3.34 -4.61
CA GLY A 28 6.62 -3.36 -5.58
C GLY A 28 6.80 -2.02 -6.26
N THR A 29 7.87 -1.93 -7.04
CA THR A 29 8.15 -0.78 -7.89
C THR A 29 8.28 -1.22 -9.34
N THR A 30 7.97 -0.31 -10.26
CA THR A 30 8.36 -0.43 -11.66
C THR A 30 9.38 0.65 -11.97
N ALA A 31 10.47 0.26 -12.64
CA ALA A 31 11.55 1.17 -13.01
C ALA A 31 11.04 2.25 -13.97
N GLU A 32 10.14 1.87 -14.86
CA GLU A 32 9.58 2.70 -15.92
C GLU A 32 8.04 2.62 -15.89
N GLY A 33 7.40 3.28 -16.85
CA GLY A 33 5.96 3.46 -16.89
C GLY A 33 5.47 4.61 -16.01
N GLY A 34 4.16 4.65 -15.78
CA GLY A 34 3.46 5.77 -15.20
C GLY A 34 3.31 6.95 -16.18
N ALA A 35 2.58 7.98 -15.78
CA ALA A 35 2.26 9.13 -16.64
C ALA A 35 3.47 9.80 -17.29
N GLN A 36 4.60 9.85 -16.57
CA GLN A 36 5.84 10.49 -17.02
C GLN A 36 6.91 9.49 -17.48
N GLY A 37 6.63 8.18 -17.47
CA GLY A 37 7.62 7.14 -17.83
C GLY A 37 8.79 7.02 -16.84
N LYS A 38 8.60 7.47 -15.59
CA LYS A 38 9.66 7.57 -14.56
C LYS A 38 9.52 6.54 -13.44
N GLY A 39 8.61 5.58 -13.61
CA GLY A 39 8.40 4.49 -12.69
C GLY A 39 7.23 4.71 -11.74
N THR A 40 6.80 3.62 -11.12
CA THR A 40 5.64 3.61 -10.22
C THR A 40 5.90 2.78 -8.97
N ILE A 41 5.11 3.01 -7.94
CA ILE A 41 4.99 2.16 -6.75
C ILE A 41 3.58 1.58 -6.77
N PHE A 42 3.46 0.27 -6.60
CA PHE A 42 2.18 -0.43 -6.67
C PHE A 42 1.97 -1.38 -5.50
N SER A 43 0.72 -1.75 -5.29
CA SER A 43 0.32 -2.86 -4.43
C SER A 43 -0.60 -3.84 -5.17
N ILE A 44 -0.58 -5.10 -4.78
CA ILE A 44 -1.49 -6.14 -5.28
C ILE A 44 -1.71 -7.20 -4.19
N ARG A 45 -2.93 -7.71 -4.01
CA ARG A 45 -3.15 -8.84 -3.09
C ARG A 45 -2.47 -10.11 -3.59
N THR A 46 -2.11 -11.01 -2.69
CA THR A 46 -1.42 -12.27 -3.03
C THR A 46 -2.25 -13.21 -3.91
N ASP A 47 -3.56 -13.02 -3.98
CA ASP A 47 -4.46 -13.74 -4.89
C ASP A 47 -4.61 -13.06 -6.27
N GLY A 48 -3.95 -11.92 -6.49
CA GLY A 48 -3.97 -11.14 -7.72
C GLY A 48 -5.05 -10.06 -7.77
N GLY A 49 -5.88 -9.93 -6.72
CA GLY A 49 -6.88 -8.87 -6.61
C GLY A 49 -6.30 -7.51 -6.21
N ASP A 50 -7.13 -6.47 -6.31
CA ASP A 50 -6.91 -5.11 -5.80
C ASP A 50 -5.55 -4.49 -6.18
N PHE A 51 -5.11 -4.74 -7.42
CA PHE A 51 -3.97 -4.01 -7.96
C PHE A 51 -4.24 -2.51 -7.91
N THR A 52 -3.33 -1.77 -7.29
CA THR A 52 -3.42 -0.33 -7.11
C THR A 52 -2.07 0.30 -7.41
N LEU A 53 -2.06 1.37 -8.21
CA LEU A 53 -0.93 2.28 -8.28
C LEU A 53 -0.99 3.21 -7.08
N LEU A 54 -0.01 3.08 -6.18
CA LEU A 54 0.08 3.89 -4.98
C LEU A 54 0.69 5.26 -5.27
N HIS A 55 1.64 5.31 -6.20
CA HIS A 55 2.36 6.52 -6.56
C HIS A 55 3.01 6.40 -7.94
N GLU A 56 3.09 7.51 -8.66
CA GLU A 56 3.87 7.65 -9.89
C GLU A 56 5.07 8.56 -9.60
N SER A 57 6.28 8.04 -9.73
CA SER A 57 7.50 8.76 -9.43
C SER A 57 7.75 9.84 -10.50
N ALA A 58 8.15 11.05 -10.11
CA ALA A 58 8.60 12.09 -11.05
C ALA A 58 9.38 13.21 -10.35
N GLY A 59 10.41 13.74 -11.01
CA GLY A 59 11.07 14.99 -10.62
C GLY A 59 11.57 15.01 -9.18
N ALA A 60 11.01 15.91 -8.36
CA ALA A 60 11.46 16.10 -6.97
C ALA A 60 11.13 14.92 -6.04
N ASP A 61 10.11 14.12 -6.38
CA ASP A 61 9.72 12.93 -5.59
C ASP A 61 10.69 11.76 -5.84
N GLY A 62 11.53 11.88 -6.88
CA GLY A 62 12.48 10.87 -7.33
C GLY A 62 12.03 10.21 -8.63
N GLU A 63 12.98 9.60 -9.34
CA GLU A 63 12.76 8.94 -10.63
C GLU A 63 13.48 7.61 -10.68
N TYR A 64 12.88 6.66 -11.39
CA TYR A 64 13.42 5.32 -11.58
C TYR A 64 13.68 4.61 -10.24
N PRO A 65 12.62 4.17 -9.54
CA PRO A 65 12.72 3.42 -8.30
C PRO A 65 13.27 2.02 -8.54
N TRP A 66 14.58 1.93 -8.80
CA TRP A 66 15.33 0.70 -9.00
C TRP A 66 15.67 0.01 -7.67
N GLY A 67 15.52 0.66 -6.52
CA GLY A 67 15.88 0.04 -5.25
C GLY A 67 14.84 -0.97 -4.74
N PRO A 68 15.24 -1.88 -3.83
CA PRO A 68 14.28 -2.64 -3.05
C PRO A 68 13.45 -1.72 -2.15
N LEU A 69 12.23 -2.15 -1.86
CA LEU A 69 11.41 -1.54 -0.82
C LEU A 69 11.72 -2.16 0.54
N ILE A 70 11.44 -1.42 1.61
CA ILE A 70 11.44 -1.92 2.98
C ILE A 70 10.11 -1.56 3.63
N LEU A 71 9.42 -2.55 4.17
CA LEU A 71 8.23 -2.35 4.97
C LEU A 71 8.62 -2.24 6.45
N ASN A 72 8.24 -1.13 7.09
CA ASN A 72 8.46 -0.89 8.51
C ASN A 72 7.16 -0.37 9.15
N GLY A 73 6.40 -1.27 9.77
CA GLY A 73 5.03 -0.98 10.23
C GLY A 73 4.12 -0.60 9.07
N ASP A 74 3.53 0.59 9.17
CA ASP A 74 2.65 1.14 8.12
C ASP A 74 3.40 1.97 7.08
N ALA A 75 4.72 2.08 7.18
CA ALA A 75 5.52 2.86 6.24
C ALA A 75 6.30 1.96 5.28
N LEU A 76 6.21 2.27 3.99
CA LEU A 76 7.02 1.70 2.93
C LEU A 76 8.16 2.67 2.59
N HIS A 77 9.39 2.22 2.71
CA HIS A 77 10.58 3.00 2.39
C HIS A 77 11.21 2.50 1.10
N GLY A 78 11.76 3.42 0.32
CA GLY A 78 12.42 3.08 -0.93
C GLY A 78 13.46 4.12 -1.34
N VAL A 79 14.16 3.81 -2.42
CA VAL A 79 15.15 4.70 -3.03
C VAL A 79 14.92 4.83 -4.52
N THR A 80 15.25 6.00 -5.06
CA THR A 80 15.23 6.30 -6.49
C THR A 80 16.66 6.51 -7.01
N GLY A 81 16.90 6.15 -8.26
CA GLY A 81 18.22 6.32 -8.89
C GLY A 81 18.49 7.75 -9.35
N LEU A 82 17.45 8.48 -9.73
CA LEU A 82 17.50 9.87 -10.21
C LEU A 82 16.40 10.72 -9.56
N GLY A 83 16.32 11.99 -9.94
CA GLY A 83 15.39 12.95 -9.34
C GLY A 83 15.88 13.49 -7.99
N GLY A 84 14.98 14.18 -7.29
CA GLY A 84 15.30 14.99 -6.12
C GLY A 84 16.01 16.30 -6.46
N ALA A 85 16.36 17.08 -5.44
CA ALA A 85 16.86 18.46 -5.61
C ALA A 85 18.16 18.58 -6.43
N SER A 86 18.96 17.52 -6.54
CA SER A 86 20.21 17.50 -7.30
C SER A 86 20.25 16.45 -8.40
N ASP A 87 19.12 15.79 -8.67
CA ASP A 87 19.03 14.72 -9.67
C ASP A 87 20.04 13.57 -9.41
N LYS A 88 20.15 13.16 -8.14
CA LYS A 88 21.06 12.08 -7.68
C LYS A 88 20.31 11.01 -6.87
N GLY A 89 18.98 11.01 -6.95
CA GLY A 89 18.13 10.09 -6.22
C GLY A 89 17.61 10.67 -4.91
N THR A 90 16.57 10.01 -4.39
CA THR A 90 15.91 10.30 -3.12
C THR A 90 15.78 9.03 -2.30
N VAL A 91 15.76 9.18 -0.97
CA VAL A 91 15.15 8.20 -0.08
C VAL A 91 13.76 8.72 0.24
N TYR A 92 12.73 7.90 0.06
CA TYR A 92 11.35 8.29 0.30
C TYR A 92 10.65 7.34 1.27
N SER A 93 9.57 7.83 1.87
CA SER A 93 8.66 7.06 2.71
C SER A 93 7.22 7.30 2.26
N PHE A 94 6.47 6.23 2.07
CA PHE A 94 5.05 6.26 1.76
C PHE A 94 4.28 5.55 2.87
N SER A 95 3.33 6.24 3.50
CA SER A 95 2.42 5.61 4.45
C SER A 95 1.37 4.79 3.69
N ARG A 96 1.34 3.50 3.99
CA ARG A 96 0.19 2.64 3.72
C ARG A 96 -0.95 3.27 4.53
N ALA A 97 -2.10 3.52 3.88
CA ALA A 97 -3.20 4.33 4.42
C ALA A 97 -3.40 4.13 5.93
N PRO A 98 -3.75 5.18 6.71
CA PRO A 98 -3.85 5.07 8.16
C PRO A 98 -4.69 3.84 8.52
N GLU A 99 -4.14 2.97 9.38
CA GLU A 99 -4.86 1.81 9.91
C GLU A 99 -6.28 2.27 10.29
N PRO A 100 -7.36 1.61 9.81
CA PRO A 100 -8.70 2.03 10.17
C PRO A 100 -8.78 2.02 11.69
N THR A 101 -8.99 3.20 12.30
CA THR A 101 -9.11 3.34 13.76
C THR A 101 -10.05 2.25 14.24
N PRO A 102 -9.62 1.33 15.13
CA PRO A 102 -10.48 0.24 15.55
C PRO A 102 -11.75 0.87 16.14
N THR A 103 -12.89 0.64 15.48
CA THR A 103 -14.17 1.12 15.97
C THR A 103 -14.36 0.49 17.35
N PRO A 104 -14.47 1.26 18.45
CA PRO A 104 -14.63 0.67 19.76
C PRO A 104 -15.87 -0.22 19.75
N VAL A 105 -15.67 -1.51 20.01
CA VAL A 105 -16.77 -2.47 20.14
C VAL A 105 -17.61 -2.02 21.33
N ARG A 106 -18.81 -1.49 21.06
CA ARG A 106 -19.80 -1.26 22.10
C ARG A 106 -20.28 -2.64 22.58
N ILE A 107 -19.82 -3.04 23.75
CA ILE A 107 -20.51 -4.10 24.49
C ILE A 107 -21.75 -3.45 25.10
N ASP A 108 -22.84 -3.47 24.33
CA ASP A 108 -24.15 -3.08 24.85
C ASP A 108 -24.59 -4.17 25.82
N PHE A 109 -24.48 -3.90 27.13
CA PHE A 109 -25.09 -4.74 28.14
C PHE A 109 -26.61 -4.58 28.01
N GLN A 110 -27.30 -5.59 27.45
CA GLN A 110 -28.75 -5.64 27.55
C GLN A 110 -29.13 -5.76 29.05
N PRO A 111 -30.07 -4.94 29.56
CA PRO A 111 -30.62 -5.15 30.88
C PRO A 111 -31.16 -6.58 30.96
N ALA A 112 -30.84 -7.30 32.04
CA ALA A 112 -31.43 -8.60 32.28
C ALA A 112 -32.96 -8.43 32.34
N GLU A 113 -33.67 -8.97 31.35
CA GLU A 113 -35.11 -9.16 31.45
C GLU A 113 -35.35 -10.20 32.54
N TYR A 114 -35.58 -9.75 33.77
CA TYR A 114 -36.04 -10.62 34.83
C TYR A 114 -37.51 -10.98 34.56
N PRO A 115 -37.87 -12.26 34.41
CA PRO A 115 -39.27 -12.65 34.32
C PRO A 115 -40.00 -12.22 35.62
N PRO A 116 -41.27 -11.83 35.53
CA PRO A 116 -42.04 -11.44 36.70
C PRO A 116 -42.10 -12.59 37.71
N LEU A 117 -41.92 -12.27 39.00
CA LEU A 117 -42.02 -13.25 40.09
C LEU A 117 -43.41 -13.90 40.08
N PRO A 118 -43.51 -15.23 40.33
CA PRO A 118 -44.79 -15.90 40.42
C PRO A 118 -45.63 -15.27 41.54
N ALA A 119 -46.90 -15.01 41.26
CA ALA A 119 -47.85 -14.51 42.25
C ALA A 119 -48.00 -15.52 43.39
N ARG A 120 -47.93 -15.04 44.64
CA ARG A 120 -48.23 -15.88 45.82
C ARG A 120 -49.73 -16.19 45.80
N GLY A 121 -50.06 -17.49 45.78
CA GLY A 121 -51.40 -18.01 46.07
C GLY A 121 -51.73 -17.98 47.55
#